data_AF-A0A6B3GFX0-F1
#
_entry.id   AF-A0A6B3GFX0-F1
#
_cell.length_a   1.000
_cell.length_b   1.000
_cell.length_c   1.000
_cell.angle_alpha   90.00
_cell.angle_beta   90.00
_cell.angle_gamma   90.00
#
_symmetry.space_group_name_H-M   'P 1'
#
loop_
_entity.id
_entity.type
_entity.pdbx_description
1 polymer ?
#
loop_
_entity_poly.entity_id
_entity_poly.type
_entity_poly.pdbx_seq_one_letter_code
_entity_poly.pdbx_strand_id
1 'polypeptide(L)'
;CAIVVGNAVGGRSTSDAESVNFAARGPGGVRPLMPLMTMPNAAAAQIALQLGWHGPALTISTTCASGADAIGIGAAMLRDHRADVVIAGGCEATLTPIT
;
A
#
# COMPACT_ATOMS: atom_id res chain seq x y z
N CYS A 1 8.91 -16.72 -1.75
CA CYS A 1 7.61 -16.04 -1.93
C CYS A 1 7.84 -14.52 -2.05
N ALA A 2 6.91 -13.76 -2.64
CA ALA A 2 6.95 -12.29 -2.69
C ALA A 2 5.54 -11.69 -2.83
N ILE A 3 5.39 -10.42 -2.47
CA ILE A 3 4.16 -9.64 -2.59
C ILE A 3 4.47 -8.40 -3.42
N VAL A 4 3.65 -8.11 -4.43
CA VAL A 4 3.76 -6.93 -5.28
C VAL A 4 2.38 -6.32 -5.45
N VAL A 5 2.11 -5.21 -4.76
CA VAL A 5 0.78 -4.58 -4.75
C VAL A 5 0.83 -3.22 -5.39
N GLY A 6 -0.04 -2.97 -6.36
CA GLY A 6 -0.23 -1.66 -6.97
C GLY A 6 -1.24 -0.79 -6.22
N ASN A 7 -0.92 0.47 -5.96
CA ASN A 7 -1.91 1.51 -5.60
C ASN A 7 -1.41 2.91 -5.99
N ALA A 8 -2.33 3.86 -6.18
CA ALA A 8 -1.99 5.21 -6.58
C ALA A 8 -1.84 6.16 -5.38
N VAL A 9 -2.68 6.03 -4.35
CA VAL A 9 -2.78 7.06 -3.30
C VAL A 9 -2.45 6.52 -1.90
N GLY A 10 -2.77 5.26 -1.61
CA GLY A 10 -2.64 4.71 -0.25
C GLY A 10 -3.79 5.14 0.66
N GLY A 11 -3.52 5.32 1.96
CA GLY A 11 -4.57 5.52 2.98
C GLY A 11 -5.17 6.94 3.03
N ARG A 12 -5.69 7.47 1.92
CA ARG A 12 -6.14 8.87 1.79
C ARG A 12 -7.21 9.27 2.80
N SER A 13 -8.24 8.44 2.98
CA SER A 13 -9.31 8.67 3.96
C SER A 13 -8.77 8.88 5.37
N THR A 14 -7.71 8.15 5.74
CA THR A 14 -7.03 8.29 7.03
C THR A 14 -6.26 9.60 7.08
N SER A 15 -5.49 9.94 6.04
CA SER A 15 -4.75 11.21 5.97
C SER A 15 -5.68 12.42 6.12
N ASP A 16 -6.84 12.39 5.47
CA ASP A 16 -7.82 13.48 5.50
C ASP A 16 -8.45 13.59 6.90
N ALA A 17 -8.84 12.46 7.52
CA ALA A 17 -9.38 12.45 8.88
C ALA A 17 -8.37 12.95 9.93
N GLU A 18 -7.10 12.56 9.82
CA GLU A 18 -6.06 13.01 10.73
C GLU A 18 -5.70 14.48 10.54
N SER A 19 -5.84 14.99 9.31
CA SER A 19 -5.69 16.43 9.04
C SER A 19 -6.77 17.26 9.74
N VAL A 20 -8.01 16.78 9.77
CA VAL A 20 -9.10 17.40 10.56
C VAL A 20 -8.78 17.36 12.07
N ASN A 21 -8.27 16.24 12.57
CA ASN A 21 -7.89 16.11 13.98
C ASN A 21 -6.75 17.06 14.36
N PHE A 22 -5.74 17.19 13.49
CA PHE A 22 -4.64 18.12 13.66
C PHE A 22 -5.13 19.57 13.74
N ALA A 23 -6.01 19.98 12.82
CA ALA A 23 -6.57 21.32 12.82
C ALA A 23 -7.38 21.63 14.08
N ALA A 24 -8.12 20.64 14.60
CA ALA A 24 -8.98 20.83 15.77
C ALA A 24 -8.23 20.80 17.11
N ARG A 25 -7.15 20.00 17.23
CA ARG A 25 -6.53 19.66 18.53
C ARG A 25 -5.00 19.76 18.54
N GLY A 26 -4.39 20.22 17.46
CA GLY A 26 -2.94 20.27 17.29
C GLY A 26 -2.31 18.87 17.15
N PRO A 27 -0.97 18.77 17.28
CA PRO A 27 -0.23 17.52 17.08
C PRO A 27 -0.70 16.35 17.96
N GLY A 28 -1.14 16.62 19.19
CA GLY A 28 -1.63 15.59 20.12
C GLY A 28 -2.99 14.99 19.73
N GLY A 29 -3.69 15.59 18.76
CA GLY A 29 -4.93 15.06 18.21
C GLY A 29 -4.73 13.99 17.13
N VAL A 30 -3.52 13.90 16.54
CA VAL A 30 -3.22 12.96 15.45
C VAL A 30 -2.91 11.58 16.00
N ARG A 31 -3.47 10.55 15.38
CA ARG A 31 -3.20 9.16 15.74
C ARG A 31 -1.72 8.82 15.49
N PRO A 32 -0.99 8.26 16.47
CA PRO A 32 0.40 7.84 16.28
C PRO A 32 0.60 6.81 15.16
N LEU A 33 -0.44 6.03 14.85
CA LEU A 33 -0.43 5.04 13.79
C LEU A 33 -0.67 5.63 12.39
N MET A 34 -0.98 6.92 12.27
CA MET A 34 -1.26 7.56 10.98
C MET A 34 -0.22 7.19 9.90
N PRO A 35 1.10 7.32 10.12
CA PRO A 35 2.08 7.02 9.08
C PRO A 35 1.97 5.59 8.56
N LEU A 36 1.76 4.61 9.45
CA LEU A 36 1.63 3.19 9.08
C LEU A 36 0.35 2.91 8.29
N MET A 37 -0.70 3.69 8.52
CA MET A 37 -1.99 3.52 7.87
C MET A 37 -2.08 4.26 6.53
N THR A 38 -1.23 5.27 6.31
CA THR A 38 -1.28 6.13 5.12
C THR A 38 -0.21 5.81 4.10
N MET A 39 0.91 5.20 4.51
CA MET A 39 1.97 4.82 3.59
C MET A 39 1.45 3.89 2.49
N PRO A 40 1.80 4.13 1.21
CA PRO A 40 1.39 3.28 0.08
C PRO A 40 1.70 1.80 0.28
N ASN A 41 2.80 1.48 0.98
CA ASN A 41 3.20 0.10 1.24
C ASN A 41 2.42 -0.63 2.33
N ALA A 42 1.50 0.04 3.02
CA ALA A 42 0.69 -0.54 4.09
C ALA A 42 -0.08 -1.78 3.62
N ALA A 43 -0.62 -1.77 2.40
CA ALA A 43 -1.33 -2.91 1.83
C ALA A 43 -0.43 -4.13 1.66
N ALA A 44 0.74 -3.96 1.05
CA ALA A 44 1.71 -5.05 0.87
C ALA A 44 2.22 -5.58 2.22
N ALA A 45 2.48 -4.69 3.18
CA ALA A 45 2.91 -5.05 4.53
C ALA A 45 1.83 -5.84 5.29
N GLN A 46 0.57 -5.42 5.20
CA GLN A 46 -0.55 -6.14 5.83
C GLN A 46 -0.72 -7.55 5.26
N ILE A 47 -0.62 -7.71 3.94
CA ILE A 47 -0.67 -9.04 3.30
C ILE A 47 0.50 -9.91 3.80
N ALA A 48 1.71 -9.34 3.89
CA ALA A 48 2.88 -10.06 4.38
C ALA A 48 2.69 -10.56 5.81
N LEU A 49 2.18 -9.68 6.69
CA LEU A 49 1.87 -10.01 8.08
C LEU A 49 0.79 -11.10 8.20
N GLN A 50 -0.30 -10.99 7.43
CA GLN A 50 -1.40 -11.95 7.45
C GLN A 50 -0.97 -13.35 6.99
N LEU A 51 -0.06 -13.43 6.03
CA LEU A 51 0.40 -14.69 5.46
C LEU A 51 1.67 -15.23 6.13
N GLY A 52 2.30 -14.47 7.03
CA GLY A 52 3.60 -14.80 7.60
C GLY A 52 4.71 -14.86 6.54
N TRP A 53 4.62 -14.04 5.49
CA TRP A 53 5.59 -14.02 4.40
C TRP A 53 6.72 -13.04 4.69
N HIS A 54 7.95 -13.53 4.62
CA HIS A 54 9.16 -12.75 4.91
C HIS A 54 9.96 -12.41 3.64
N GLY A 55 9.42 -12.77 2.46
CA GLY A 55 9.99 -12.39 1.17
C GLY A 55 9.74 -10.91 0.83
N PRO A 56 10.18 -10.45 -0.36
CA PRO A 56 9.98 -9.07 -0.78
C PRO A 56 8.51 -8.65 -0.75
N ALA A 57 8.20 -7.51 -0.14
CA ALA A 57 6.88 -6.89 -0.14
C ALA A 57 6.98 -5.50 -0.76
N LEU A 58 6.57 -5.39 -2.01
CA LEU A 58 6.75 -4.21 -2.85
C LEU A 58 5.42 -3.51 -3.12
N THR A 59 5.48 -2.19 -3.26
CA THR A 59 4.36 -1.39 -3.73
C THR A 59 4.73 -0.63 -4.98
N ILE A 60 3.89 -0.75 -6.00
CA ILE A 60 4.05 -0.11 -7.30
C ILE A 60 3.02 1.01 -7.40
N SER A 61 3.46 2.20 -7.79
CA SER A 61 2.59 3.36 -7.91
C SER A 61 2.84 4.07 -9.22
N THR A 62 2.05 3.68 -10.22
CA THR A 62 2.03 4.22 -11.59
C THR A 62 0.61 4.65 -11.95
N THR A 63 -0.13 5.15 -10.95
CA THR A 63 -1.53 5.59 -11.08
C THR A 63 -2.44 4.44 -11.54
N CYS A 64 -3.29 4.62 -12.56
CA CYS A 64 -4.25 3.63 -13.03
C CYS A 64 -3.59 2.32 -13.50
N ALA A 65 -2.33 2.38 -13.93
CA ALA A 65 -1.57 1.21 -14.37
C ALA A 65 -0.96 0.40 -13.22
N SER A 66 -0.98 0.91 -11.98
CA SER A 66 -0.24 0.32 -10.85
C SER A 66 -0.48 -1.17 -10.65
N GLY A 67 -1.74 -1.61 -10.77
CA GLY A 67 -2.09 -3.03 -10.62
C GLY A 67 -1.53 -3.90 -11.75
N ALA A 68 -1.55 -3.40 -12.99
CA ALA A 68 -0.99 -4.11 -14.13
C ALA A 68 0.55 -4.17 -14.05
N ASP A 69 1.19 -3.06 -13.69
CA ASP A 69 2.65 -3.00 -13.51
C ASP A 69 3.11 -3.90 -12.36
N ALA A 70 2.34 -3.98 -11.26
CA ALA A 70 2.60 -4.91 -10.17
C ALA A 70 2.55 -6.37 -10.63
N ILE A 71 1.59 -6.75 -11.47
CA ILE A 71 1.52 -8.08 -12.07
C ILE A 71 2.73 -8.35 -12.98
N GLY A 72 3.11 -7.40 -13.83
CA GLY A 72 4.27 -7.53 -14.71
C GLY A 72 5.58 -7.74 -13.94
N ILE A 73 5.78 -6.96 -12.87
CA ILE A 73 6.94 -7.10 -11.98
C ILE A 73 6.90 -8.45 -11.24
N GLY A 74 5.75 -8.86 -10.74
CA GLY A 74 5.58 -10.16 -10.09
C GLY A 74 5.92 -11.34 -11.02
N ALA A 75 5.47 -11.27 -12.27
CA ALA A 75 5.81 -12.26 -13.29
C ALA A 75 7.31 -12.29 -13.62
N ALA A 76 7.98 -11.13 -13.66
CA ALA A 76 9.42 -11.06 -13.83
C ALA A 76 10.17 -11.70 -12.65
N MET A 77 9.71 -11.50 -11.40
CA MET A 77 10.32 -12.13 -10.23
C MET A 77 10.25 -13.66 -10.27
N LEU A 78 9.16 -14.24 -10.79
CA LEU A 78 9.04 -15.68 -11.00
C LEU A 78 10.01 -16.16 -12.10
N ARG A 79 10.04 -15.46 -13.24
CA ARG A 79 10.92 -15.80 -14.38
C ARG A 79 12.41 -15.75 -14.04
N ASP A 80 12.80 -14.78 -13.22
CA ASP A 80 14.19 -14.58 -12.81
C ASP A 80 14.57 -15.43 -11.58
N HIS A 81 13.70 -16.35 -11.16
CA HIS A 81 13.88 -17.19 -9.97
C HIS A 81 14.15 -16.40 -8.68
N ARG A 82 13.62 -15.18 -8.58
CA ARG A 82 13.73 -14.31 -7.40
C ARG A 82 12.66 -14.64 -6.35
N ALA A 83 11.61 -15.37 -6.71
CA ALA A 83 10.61 -15.93 -5.83
C ALA A 83 9.94 -17.16 -6.48
N ASP A 84 9.49 -18.11 -5.67
CA ASP A 84 8.77 -19.31 -6.16
C ASP A 84 7.25 -19.12 -6.25
N VAL A 85 6.72 -18.15 -5.48
CA VAL A 85 5.31 -17.82 -5.38
C VAL A 85 5.19 -16.31 -5.23
N VAL A 86 4.32 -15.67 -6.00
CA VAL A 86 4.09 -14.23 -5.91
C VAL A 86 2.60 -13.92 -5.79
N ILE A 87 2.23 -13.09 -4.84
CA ILE A 87 0.92 -12.42 -4.82
C ILE A 87 1.10 -11.07 -5.51
N ALA A 88 0.45 -10.90 -6.65
CA ALA A 88 0.51 -9.65 -7.41
C ALA A 88 -0.89 -9.16 -7.77
N GLY A 89 -1.07 -7.84 -7.77
CA GLY A 89 -2.34 -7.21 -8.11
C GLY A 89 -2.35 -5.73 -7.73
N GLY A 90 -3.54 -5.15 -7.56
CA GLY A 90 -3.68 -3.78 -7.08
C GLY A 90 -4.91 -3.58 -6.20
N CYS A 91 -4.86 -2.55 -5.37
CA CYS A 91 -5.96 -2.10 -4.54
C CYS A 91 -5.99 -0.57 -4.53
N GLU A 92 -7.16 0.03 -4.34
CA GLU A 92 -7.25 1.48 -4.16
C GLU A 92 -8.41 1.83 -3.23
N ALA A 93 -8.26 2.94 -2.53
CA ALA A 93 -9.33 3.64 -1.83
C ALA A 93 -8.86 5.08 -1.54
N THR A 94 -9.30 6.14 -2.23
CA THR A 94 -10.73 6.49 -2.24
C THR A 94 -11.04 7.90 -2.75
N LEU A 95 -12.34 8.06 -3.07
CA LEU A 95 -13.06 9.32 -3.11
C LEU A 95 -13.36 9.82 -1.69
N THR A 96 -12.66 10.89 -1.32
CA THR A 96 -12.81 11.66 -0.09
C THR A 96 -13.29 13.05 -0.48
N PRO A 97 -13.74 13.93 0.43
CA PRO A 97 -14.23 15.26 0.04
C PRO A 97 -13.19 16.13 -0.71
N ILE A 98 -11.92 15.73 -0.70
CA ILE A 98 -10.80 16.44 -1.32
C ILE A 98 -10.50 15.94 -2.75
N THR A 99 -10.90 14.72 -3.12
CA THR A 99 -10.55 14.07 -4.40
C THR A 99 -11.73 13.27 -4.96
#